data_AF-A0A2U1LUK9-F1
#
_entry.id   AF-A0A2U1LUK9-F1
#
_cell.length_a   1.000
_cell.length_b   1.000
_cell.length_c   1.000
_cell.angle_alpha   90.00
_cell.angle_beta   90.00
_cell.angle_gamma   90.00
#
_symmetry.space_group_name_H-M   'P 1'
#
loop_
_entity.id
_entity.type
_entity.pdbx_description
1 polymer ?
#
loop_
_entity_poly.entity_id
_entity_poly.type
_entity_poly.pdbx_seq_one_letter_code
_entity_poly.pdbx_strand_id
1 'polypeptide(L)'
;MQPKRHGSSSNSQGGRTHNLIPDLNEEPPASEDQFENLSRQIPKVFHPYILNISLQDVEPDGNCGFRPVALGLGLTKDDWPIIRSDLVLHLESHQEQYRWIFGTRGYNNIYRIVRSA
;
A
#
# COMPACT_ATOMS: atom_id res chain seq x y z
N MET A 1 -69.68 -23.27 -1.38
CA MET A 1 -70.17 -22.33 -0.35
C MET A 1 -69.03 -21.41 0.03
N GLN A 2 -69.16 -20.10 -0.23
CA GLN A 2 -68.27 -19.07 0.30
C GLN A 2 -68.67 -18.70 1.73
N PRO A 3 -67.78 -18.01 2.45
CA PRO A 3 -68.19 -16.73 3.00
C PRO A 3 -67.23 -15.61 2.60
N LYS A 4 -67.78 -14.53 2.03
CA LYS A 4 -67.22 -13.18 2.14
C LYS A 4 -67.55 -12.62 3.52
N ARG A 5 -66.67 -11.80 4.11
CA ARG A 5 -67.02 -10.49 4.69
C ARG A 5 -65.76 -9.67 5.05
N HIS A 6 -65.76 -8.46 4.48
CA HIS A 6 -65.24 -7.15 4.90
C HIS A 6 -63.77 -6.96 5.31
N GLY A 7 -63.12 -6.04 4.60
CA GLY A 7 -61.76 -5.59 4.85
C GLY A 7 -61.65 -4.45 5.84
N SER A 8 -60.40 -4.03 6.02
CA SER A 8 -59.99 -2.69 6.46
C SER A 8 -58.63 -2.43 5.83
N SER A 9 -58.59 -1.43 4.96
CA SER A 9 -57.36 -0.80 4.49
C SER A 9 -56.91 0.19 5.56
N SER A 10 -55.65 0.18 5.96
CA SER A 10 -55.03 1.27 6.72
C SER A 10 -53.60 1.45 6.22
N ASN A 11 -53.42 2.45 5.36
CA ASN A 11 -52.11 3.03 5.06
C ASN A 11 -51.74 3.97 6.21
N SER A 12 -50.55 3.82 6.78
CA SER A 12 -49.84 4.94 7.40
C SER A 12 -48.33 4.72 7.41
N GLN A 13 -47.66 5.63 6.70
CA GLN A 13 -46.39 6.27 7.00
C GLN A 13 -45.08 5.47 7.03
N GLY A 14 -44.13 6.01 6.24
CA GLY A 14 -42.78 5.53 6.09
C GLY A 14 -42.00 5.49 7.40
N GLY A 15 -41.40 4.32 7.63
CA GLY A 15 -40.40 4.10 8.66
C GLY A 15 -39.00 4.19 8.05
N ARG A 16 -38.43 5.40 8.07
CA ARG A 16 -36.98 5.59 8.10
C ARG A 16 -36.51 4.90 9.39
N THR A 17 -35.77 3.81 9.28
CA THR A 17 -34.91 3.26 10.35
C THR A 17 -33.59 2.96 9.63
N HIS A 18 -32.65 3.90 9.52
CA HIS A 18 -31.65 4.18 10.57
C HIS A 18 -31.63 3.06 11.60
N ASN A 19 -30.74 2.09 11.39
CA ASN A 19 -30.08 1.23 12.39
C ASN A 19 -29.45 0.03 11.67
N LEU A 20 -28.37 0.29 10.93
CA LEU A 20 -27.32 -0.71 10.75
C LEU A 20 -26.22 -0.26 11.69
N ILE A 21 -26.05 -0.95 12.82
CA ILE A 21 -24.85 -0.83 13.64
C ILE A 21 -23.70 -1.27 12.72
N PRO A 22 -22.71 -0.42 12.42
CA PRO A 22 -21.56 -0.86 11.63
C PRO A 22 -20.88 -1.99 12.38
N ASP A 23 -20.65 -3.12 11.71
CA ASP A 23 -19.86 -4.20 12.28
C ASP A 23 -18.45 -3.64 12.57
N LEU A 24 -18.10 -3.54 13.85
CA LEU A 24 -16.80 -3.01 14.27
C LEU A 24 -15.63 -3.94 13.92
N ASN A 25 -15.92 -5.11 13.32
CA ASN A 25 -14.92 -6.05 12.80
C ASN A 25 -14.81 -6.02 11.28
N GLU A 26 -15.63 -5.23 10.57
CA GLU A 26 -15.33 -4.92 9.18
C GLU A 26 -14.19 -3.89 9.16
N GLU A 27 -13.01 -4.34 8.74
CA GLU A 27 -11.97 -3.43 8.25
C GLU A 27 -12.63 -2.47 7.24
N PRO A 28 -12.51 -1.14 7.44
CA PRO A 28 -13.06 -0.19 6.48
C PRO A 28 -12.49 -0.52 5.10
N PRO A 29 -13.26 -0.33 4.00
CA PRO A 29 -12.78 -0.64 2.66
C PRO A 29 -11.47 0.09 2.40
N ALA A 30 -10.37 -0.67 2.43
CA ALA A 30 -9.03 -0.19 2.17
C ALA A 30 -8.94 0.13 0.67
N SER A 31 -9.33 1.33 0.26
CA SER A 31 -9.04 1.79 -1.10
C SER A 31 -9.13 3.29 -1.35
N GLU A 32 -10.00 4.03 -0.66
CA GLU A 32 -10.17 5.48 -0.96
C GLU A 32 -9.41 6.39 0.01
N ASP A 33 -9.42 6.10 1.31
CA ASP A 33 -8.81 6.97 2.32
C ASP A 33 -7.26 6.97 2.27
N GLN A 34 -6.66 5.81 1.94
CA GLN A 34 -5.20 5.68 1.85
C GLN A 34 -4.61 6.47 0.67
N PHE A 35 -5.26 6.42 -0.49
CA PHE A 35 -4.85 7.21 -1.66
C PHE A 35 -5.00 8.71 -1.40
N GLU A 36 -6.09 9.13 -0.74
CA GLU A 36 -6.34 10.54 -0.41
C GLU A 36 -5.35 11.12 0.62
N ASN A 37 -4.79 10.27 1.48
CA ASN A 37 -3.72 10.68 2.39
C ASN A 37 -2.37 10.74 1.66
N LEU A 38 -2.05 9.73 0.83
CA LEU A 38 -0.81 9.70 0.06
C LEU A 38 -0.76 10.82 -1.00
N SER A 39 -1.88 11.09 -1.67
CA SER A 39 -1.98 12.11 -2.72
C SER A 39 -1.69 13.52 -2.18
N ARG A 40 -1.95 13.79 -0.89
CA ARG A 40 -1.58 15.04 -0.22
C ARG A 40 -0.07 15.21 -0.06
N GLN A 41 0.67 14.11 0.08
CA GLN A 41 2.12 14.11 0.28
C GLN A 41 2.89 14.12 -1.04
N ILE A 42 2.25 13.71 -2.13
CA ILE A 42 2.86 13.62 -3.45
C ILE A 42 2.50 14.87 -4.27
N PRO A 43 3.48 15.54 -4.91
CA PRO A 43 3.19 16.66 -5.81
C PRO A 43 2.19 16.28 -6.91
N LYS A 44 1.20 17.17 -7.16
CA LYS A 44 0.11 16.92 -8.12
C LYS A 44 0.56 16.51 -9.51
N VAL A 45 1.76 16.92 -9.93
CA VAL A 45 2.36 16.52 -11.23
C VAL A 45 2.51 15.00 -11.37
N PHE A 46 2.61 14.26 -10.26
CA PHE A 46 2.76 12.81 -10.28
C PHE A 46 1.43 12.05 -10.18
N HIS A 47 0.33 12.70 -9.78
CA HIS A 47 -0.97 12.04 -9.58
C HIS A 47 -1.47 11.27 -10.81
N PRO A 48 -1.34 11.77 -12.07
CA PRO A 48 -1.77 11.01 -13.24
C PRO A 48 -1.01 9.71 -13.49
N TYR A 49 0.15 9.52 -12.85
CA TYR A 49 1.01 8.35 -13.01
C TYR A 49 0.87 7.34 -11.87
N ILE A 50 0.06 7.65 -10.85
CA ILE A 50 -0.18 6.76 -9.71
C ILE A 50 -1.55 6.12 -9.90
N LEU A 51 -1.56 4.82 -10.15
CA LEU A 51 -2.80 4.05 -10.21
C LEU A 51 -3.13 3.56 -8.80
N ASN A 52 -4.35 3.74 -8.32
CA ASN A 52 -4.75 3.25 -6.98
C ASN A 52 -4.44 1.76 -6.79
N ILE A 53 -4.62 0.94 -7.84
CA ILE A 53 -4.30 -0.50 -7.84
C ILE A 53 -2.81 -0.82 -7.72
N SER A 54 -1.93 0.17 -7.91
CA SER A 54 -0.48 0.01 -7.84
C SER A 54 0.09 0.32 -6.45
N LEU A 55 -0.73 0.87 -5.54
CA LEU A 55 -0.34 1.09 -4.15
C LEU A 55 -0.42 -0.23 -3.39
N GLN A 56 0.72 -0.66 -2.87
CA GLN A 56 0.84 -1.87 -2.06
C GLN A 56 1.64 -1.55 -0.82
N ASP A 57 1.03 -1.78 0.34
CA ASP A 57 1.71 -1.68 1.61
C ASP A 57 2.72 -2.84 1.75
N VAL A 58 3.92 -2.50 2.21
CA VAL A 58 4.97 -3.44 2.55
C VAL A 58 5.25 -3.39 4.05
N GLU A 59 5.85 -4.44 4.57
CA GLU A 59 6.19 -4.51 6.00
C GLU A 59 7.11 -3.32 6.38
N PRO A 60 6.79 -2.60 7.47
CA PRO A 60 7.57 -1.45 7.94
C PRO A 60 8.82 -1.89 8.72
N ASP A 61 9.59 -2.82 8.15
CA ASP A 61 10.82 -3.36 8.72
C ASP A 61 12.08 -2.68 8.12
N GLY A 62 13.27 -3.14 8.50
CA GLY A 62 14.53 -2.65 7.95
C GLY A 62 14.74 -2.93 6.45
N ASN A 63 13.80 -3.64 5.81
CA ASN A 63 13.83 -4.01 4.40
C ASN A 63 12.76 -3.29 3.56
N CYS A 64 11.99 -2.39 4.15
CA CYS A 64 10.93 -1.65 3.48
C CYS A 64 11.39 -0.85 2.24
N GLY A 65 12.69 -0.57 2.10
CA GLY A 65 13.27 0.04 0.88
C GLY A 65 13.50 -0.94 -0.27
N PHE A 66 13.59 -2.25 0.00
CA PHE A 66 13.83 -3.29 -1.00
C PHE A 66 12.53 -3.96 -1.47
N ARG A 67 11.55 -4.11 -0.57
CA ARG A 67 10.26 -4.75 -0.87
C ARG A 67 9.49 -4.07 -2.03
N PRO A 68 9.38 -2.73 -2.11
CA PRO A 68 8.73 -2.06 -3.23
C PRO A 68 9.50 -2.20 -4.55
N VAL A 69 10.82 -2.33 -4.48
CA VAL A 69 11.65 -2.57 -5.69
C VAL A 69 11.37 -3.97 -6.24
N ALA A 70 11.23 -4.98 -5.38
CA ALA A 70 10.84 -6.33 -5.79
C ALA A 70 9.46 -6.32 -6.49
N LEU A 71 8.47 -5.65 -5.89
CA LEU A 71 7.14 -5.48 -6.49
C LEU A 71 7.20 -4.76 -7.85
N GLY A 72 7.98 -3.68 -7.94
CA GLY A 72 8.18 -2.92 -9.18
C GLY A 72 8.85 -3.73 -10.31
N LEU A 73 9.55 -4.81 -9.97
CA LEU A 73 10.16 -5.75 -10.91
C LEU A 73 9.27 -6.97 -11.22
N GLY A 74 8.05 -7.02 -10.69
CA GLY A 74 7.12 -8.13 -10.88
C GLY A 74 7.39 -9.35 -9.99
N LEU A 75 8.23 -9.19 -8.97
CA LEU A 75 8.45 -10.20 -7.92
C LEU A 75 7.46 -10.01 -6.77
N THR A 76 7.51 -10.89 -5.78
CA THR A 76 6.77 -10.71 -4.54
C THR A 76 7.55 -9.81 -3.57
N LYS A 77 6.86 -9.16 -2.63
CA LYS A 77 7.51 -8.36 -1.58
C LYS A 77 8.53 -9.17 -0.76
N ASP A 78 8.34 -10.48 -0.64
CA ASP A 78 9.23 -11.37 0.12
C ASP A 78 10.48 -11.79 -0.66
N ASP A 79 10.55 -11.45 -1.96
CA ASP A 79 11.76 -11.61 -2.78
C ASP A 79 12.77 -10.45 -2.59
N TRP A 80 12.54 -9.56 -1.62
CA TRP A 80 13.48 -8.50 -1.24
C TRP A 80 14.93 -8.96 -1.00
N PRO A 81 15.24 -10.19 -0.53
CA PRO A 81 16.63 -10.62 -0.36
C PRO A 81 17.40 -10.67 -1.69
N ILE A 82 16.71 -10.93 -2.81
CA ILE A 82 17.31 -10.93 -4.15
C ILE A 82 17.76 -9.51 -4.50
N ILE A 83 16.87 -8.53 -4.33
CA ILE A 83 17.16 -7.12 -4.60
C ILE A 83 18.35 -6.62 -3.76
N ARG A 84 18.37 -6.98 -2.48
CA ARG A 84 19.46 -6.62 -1.57
C ARG A 84 20.78 -7.25 -2.01
N SER A 85 20.76 -8.53 -2.37
CA SER A 85 21.95 -9.26 -2.83
C SER A 85 22.51 -8.67 -4.12
N ASP A 86 21.65 -8.37 -5.09
CA ASP A 86 22.03 -7.74 -6.35
C ASP A 86 22.63 -6.35 -6.11
N LEU A 87 22.06 -5.56 -5.19
CA LEU A 87 22.62 -4.26 -4.83
C LEU A 87 24.01 -4.38 -4.18
N VAL A 88 24.24 -5.38 -3.33
CA VAL A 88 25.58 -5.64 -2.77
C VAL A 88 26.58 -5.92 -3.89
N LEU A 89 26.26 -6.84 -4.80
CA LEU A 89 27.12 -7.19 -5.93
C LEU A 89 27.38 -5.98 -6.84
N HIS A 90 26.36 -5.15 -7.07
CA HIS A 90 26.51 -3.92 -7.84
C HIS A 90 27.46 -2.93 -7.15
N LEU A 91 27.29 -2.71 -5.84
CA LEU A 91 28.16 -1.85 -5.04
C LEU A 91 29.60 -2.35 -4.98
N GLU A 92 29.83 -3.66 -5.00
CA GLU A 92 31.16 -4.27 -5.03
C GLU A 92 31.87 -4.10 -6.36
N SER A 93 31.12 -4.18 -7.46
CA SER A 93 31.64 -4.04 -8.83
C SER A 93 31.84 -2.59 -9.27
N HIS A 94 31.16 -1.63 -8.62
CA HIS A 94 31.16 -0.21 -9.02
C HIS A 94 31.73 0.73 -7.95
N GLN A 95 32.58 0.23 -7.04
CA GLN A 95 33.03 0.98 -5.85
C GLN A 95 33.56 2.37 -6.19
N GLU A 96 34.39 2.49 -7.22
CA GLU A 96 35.02 3.75 -7.62
C GLU A 96 33.99 4.83 -8.00
N GLN A 97 32.91 4.44 -8.69
CA GLN A 97 31.85 5.36 -9.07
C GLN A 97 31.12 5.90 -7.84
N TYR A 98 30.76 5.00 -6.92
CA TYR A 98 30.09 5.39 -5.68
C TYR A 98 31.02 6.17 -4.73
N ARG A 99 32.32 5.85 -4.69
CA ARG A 99 33.32 6.63 -3.96
C ARG A 99 33.47 8.03 -4.54
N TRP A 100 33.39 8.18 -5.87
CA TRP A 100 33.42 9.49 -6.51
C TRP A 100 32.19 10.33 -6.15
N ILE A 101 30.98 9.74 -6.14
CA ILE A 101 29.72 10.45 -5.82
C ILE A 101 29.62 10.77 -4.32
N PHE A 102 29.85 9.78 -3.46
CA PHE A 102 29.54 9.84 -2.02
C PHE A 102 30.77 10.04 -1.13
N GLY A 103 31.96 10.04 -1.72
CA GLY A 103 33.22 9.92 -0.98
C GLY A 103 33.43 8.52 -0.40
N THR A 104 34.67 8.21 -0.03
CA THR A 104 35.03 6.90 0.55
C THR A 104 34.23 6.60 1.82
N ARG A 105 34.03 7.59 2.70
CA ARG A 105 33.27 7.41 3.94
C ARG A 105 31.78 7.15 3.67
N GLY A 106 31.19 7.85 2.69
CA GLY A 106 29.80 7.66 2.29
C GLY A 106 29.57 6.28 1.69
N TYR A 107 30.43 5.88 0.75
CA TYR A 107 30.40 4.54 0.16
C TYR A 107 30.49 3.44 1.23
N ASN A 108 31.47 3.51 2.13
CA ASN A 108 31.65 2.50 3.18
C ASN A 108 30.42 2.42 4.10
N ASN A 109 29.76 3.54 4.38
CA ASN A 109 28.54 3.54 5.19
C ASN A 109 27.37 2.88 4.47
N ILE A 110 27.14 3.24 3.19
CA ILE A 110 26.09 2.64 2.36
C ILE A 110 26.32 1.12 2.25
N TYR A 111 27.53 0.73 1.86
CA TYR A 111 27.91 -0.66 1.69
C TYR A 111 27.70 -1.48 2.97
N ARG A 112 28.11 -0.93 4.13
CA ARG A 112 27.87 -1.58 5.42
C ARG A 112 26.38 -1.79 5.68
N ILE A 113 25.54 -0.75 5.51
CA ILE A 113 24.09 -0.83 5.76
C ILE A 113 23.42 -1.88 4.88
N VAL A 114 23.78 -1.91 3.59
CA VAL A 114 23.20 -2.84 2.62
C VAL A 114 23.72 -4.27 2.79
N ARG A 115 24.91 -4.47 3.40
CA ARG A 115 25.47 -5.79 3.65
C ARG A 115 25.09 -6.41 5.01
N SER A 116 24.73 -5.59 6.02
CA SER A 116 24.68 -6.02 7.43
C SER A 116 23.29 -6.38 7.98
N ALA A 117 22.37 -6.90 7.18
CA ALA A 117 21.02 -7.32 7.65
C ALA A 117 20.71 -8.70 7.10
#